data_AF-A0A0F2NWY4-F1
#
_entry.id   AF-A0A0F2NWY4-F1
#
_cell.length_a   1.000
_cell.length_b   1.000
_cell.length_c   1.000
_cell.angle_alpha   90.00
_cell.angle_beta   90.00
_cell.angle_gamma   90.00
#
_symmetry.space_group_name_H-M   'P 1'
#
loop_
_entity.id
_entity.type
_entity.pdbx_description
1 polymer ?
#
loop_
_entity_poly.entity_id
_entity_poly.type
_entity_poly.pdbx_seq_one_letter_code
_entity_poly.pdbx_strand_id
1 'polypeptide(L)'
;MSVTGQLVTLAEAGKVPDVVVRAGIRHLLRQRLAALPGDDCEALASNRREFLNAMGTSPLAVMTDAANRQHYEVPARYYDLVLGPRKKYSCCYWGPNTLILAEAETNALRMTCERAGLADGQRILELGCGWGSLTLWMAEHYPGATITAVSNSSSQRRHIEEQAQLRGITNVQVITADMNDFEPQGQFDRIVSLEMFEHMRNWSELFGRVASWLANDGQFFMHVFCHRNSPYFFEAVDESDWMSRYFFSGGMMPSADLPLYFQSELRHLNSWFWNGNHYAKTLGAWLQQQDEQPDAVREVLKSIHGDDAKRWEMRWRLFYMACAELFRMNGGNEWFVGHYLFEKRPVEKRPAPQRGEGHG
;
A
#
# COMPACT_ATOMS: atom_id res chain seq x y z
N MET A 1 -22.86 18.35 16.62
CA MET A 1 -21.40 18.23 16.46
C MET A 1 -20.81 17.77 17.78
N SER A 2 -20.11 16.63 17.79
CA SER A 2 -19.34 16.18 18.94
C SER A 2 -18.16 17.13 19.22
N VAL A 3 -17.62 17.11 20.45
CA VAL A 3 -16.41 17.88 20.81
C VAL A 3 -15.25 17.54 19.88
N THR A 4 -15.12 16.26 19.52
CA THR A 4 -14.14 15.76 18.54
C THR A 4 -14.34 16.41 17.17
N GLY A 5 -15.58 16.50 16.67
CA GLY A 5 -15.87 17.14 15.38
C GLY A 5 -15.53 18.64 15.35
N GLN A 6 -15.75 19.35 16.47
CA GLN A 6 -15.37 20.76 16.59
C GLN A 6 -13.84 20.95 16.57
N LEU A 7 -13.10 20.09 17.27
CA LEU A 7 -11.64 20.10 17.27
C LEU A 7 -11.05 19.79 15.90
N VAL A 8 -11.62 18.82 15.17
CA VAL A 8 -11.23 18.53 13.79
C VAL A 8 -11.46 19.74 12.88
N THR A 9 -12.62 20.41 13.01
CA THR A 9 -12.91 21.62 12.23
C THR A 9 -11.91 22.75 12.51
N LEU A 10 -11.49 22.93 13.77
CA LEU A 10 -10.46 23.91 14.13
C LEU A 10 -9.08 23.53 13.58
N ALA A 11 -8.75 22.23 13.59
CA ALA A 11 -7.50 21.72 13.02
C ALA A 11 -7.47 21.90 11.50
N GLU A 12 -8.57 21.61 10.79
CA GLU A 12 -8.72 21.87 9.34
C GLU A 12 -8.62 23.36 9.00
N ALA A 13 -8.98 24.25 9.92
CA ALA A 13 -8.83 25.69 9.75
C ALA A 13 -7.40 26.20 10.03
N GLY A 14 -6.47 25.33 10.45
CA GLY A 14 -5.10 25.69 10.82
C GLY A 14 -5.01 26.52 12.10
N LYS A 15 -6.01 26.44 12.99
CA LYS A 15 -6.08 27.24 14.22
C LYS A 15 -5.53 26.53 15.46
N VAL A 16 -5.05 25.29 15.31
CA VAL A 16 -4.57 24.45 16.41
C VAL A 16 -3.09 24.14 16.19
N PRO A 17 -2.20 24.40 17.17
CA PRO A 17 -0.79 24.05 17.05
C PRO A 17 -0.56 22.55 16.82
N ASP A 18 0.41 22.19 15.98
CA ASP A 18 0.71 20.79 15.63
C ASP A 18 0.94 19.90 16.85
N VAL A 19 1.56 20.42 17.92
CA VAL A 19 1.78 19.66 19.16
C VAL A 19 0.46 19.22 19.80
N VAL A 20 -0.57 20.06 19.75
CA VAL A 20 -1.91 19.78 20.28
C VAL A 20 -2.64 18.83 19.35
N VAL A 21 -2.55 19.04 18.03
CA VAL A 21 -3.10 18.13 17.01
C VAL A 21 -2.54 16.71 17.19
N ARG A 22 -1.21 16.57 17.27
CA ARG A 22 -0.54 15.27 17.49
C ARG A 22 -0.92 14.64 18.83
N ALA A 23 -1.10 15.44 19.89
CA ALA A 23 -1.58 14.92 21.17
C ALA A 23 -3.00 14.33 21.06
N GLY A 24 -3.90 15.02 20.35
CA GLY A 24 -5.24 14.53 20.05
C GLY A 24 -5.23 13.25 19.22
N ILE A 25 -4.42 13.22 18.15
CA ILE A 25 -4.22 12.02 17.31
C ILE A 25 -3.76 10.83 18.17
N ARG A 26 -2.72 11.01 19.00
CA ARG A 26 -2.24 9.93 19.90
C ARG A 26 -3.30 9.47 20.89
N HIS A 27 -4.17 10.36 21.36
CA HIS A 27 -5.28 9.98 22.21
C HIS A 27 -6.28 9.06 21.47
N LEU A 28 -6.69 9.45 20.26
CA LEU A 28 -7.59 8.63 19.42
C LEU A 28 -6.95 7.28 19.05
N LEU A 29 -5.65 7.26 18.75
CA LEU A 29 -4.93 6.01 18.46
C LEU A 29 -4.90 5.06 19.67
N ARG A 30 -4.75 5.58 20.90
CA ARG A 30 -4.84 4.75 22.11
C ARG A 30 -6.25 4.20 22.32
N GLN A 31 -7.28 4.96 22.01
CA GLN A 31 -8.66 4.46 22.04
C GLN A 31 -8.87 3.35 21.01
N ARG A 32 -8.35 3.52 19.77
CA ARG A 32 -8.37 2.47 18.75
C ARG A 32 -7.68 1.20 19.26
N LEU A 33 -6.46 1.31 19.81
CA LEU A 33 -5.74 0.15 20.36
C LEU A 33 -6.52 -0.55 21.49
N ALA A 34 -7.15 0.22 22.38
CA ALA A 34 -7.95 -0.33 23.47
C ALA A 34 -9.24 -1.02 22.99
N ALA A 35 -9.73 -0.68 21.80
CA ALA A 35 -10.90 -1.31 21.16
C ALA A 35 -10.54 -2.55 20.35
N LEU A 36 -9.26 -2.78 20.05
CA LEU A 36 -8.80 -4.01 19.39
C LEU A 36 -8.74 -5.17 20.41
N PRO A 37 -8.78 -6.43 19.96
CA PRO A 37 -8.69 -7.61 20.83
C PRO A 37 -7.46 -7.66 21.77
N GLY A 38 -6.43 -6.86 21.51
CA GLY A 38 -5.22 -6.84 22.34
C GLY A 38 -4.38 -8.11 22.17
N ASP A 39 -4.04 -8.76 23.29
CA ASP A 39 -3.30 -10.03 23.34
C ASP A 39 -4.18 -11.22 23.77
N ASP A 40 -5.50 -11.03 23.88
CA ASP A 40 -6.44 -12.11 24.20
C ASP A 40 -6.55 -13.09 23.02
N CYS A 41 -6.18 -14.35 23.24
CA CYS A 41 -6.06 -15.32 22.15
C CYS A 41 -7.41 -15.74 21.57
N GLU A 42 -8.48 -15.80 22.37
CA GLU A 42 -9.81 -16.18 21.91
C GLU A 42 -10.46 -15.05 21.10
N ALA A 43 -10.36 -13.81 21.60
CA ALA A 43 -10.84 -12.62 20.92
C ALA A 43 -10.11 -12.39 19.60
N LEU A 44 -8.78 -12.57 19.56
CA LEU A 44 -7.99 -12.50 18.33
C LEU A 44 -8.42 -13.57 17.31
N ALA A 45 -8.64 -14.81 17.76
CA ALA A 45 -9.09 -15.89 16.89
C ALA A 45 -10.49 -15.62 16.31
N SER A 46 -11.44 -15.11 17.13
CA SER A 46 -12.77 -14.77 16.62
C SER A 46 -12.74 -13.61 15.65
N ASN A 47 -12.05 -12.51 16.01
CA ASN A 47 -11.90 -11.34 15.15
C ASN A 47 -11.30 -11.70 13.78
N ARG A 48 -10.26 -12.53 13.77
CA ARG A 48 -9.65 -12.99 12.53
C ARG A 48 -10.58 -13.85 11.67
N ARG A 49 -11.31 -14.79 12.29
CA ARG A 49 -12.28 -15.64 11.59
C ARG A 49 -13.40 -14.81 10.97
N GLU A 50 -13.94 -13.84 11.70
CA GLU A 50 -14.96 -12.93 11.22
C GLU A 50 -14.44 -12.08 10.05
N PHE A 51 -13.22 -11.54 10.18
CA PHE A 51 -12.58 -10.76 9.12
C PHE A 51 -12.39 -11.57 7.83
N LEU A 52 -11.82 -12.77 7.93
CA LEU A 52 -11.62 -13.70 6.80
C LEU A 52 -12.94 -14.08 6.12
N ASN A 53 -13.98 -14.42 6.91
CA ASN A 53 -15.30 -14.74 6.37
C ASN A 53 -15.88 -13.57 5.59
N ALA A 54 -15.80 -12.36 6.13
CA ALA A 54 -16.28 -11.18 5.43
C ALA A 54 -15.49 -10.92 4.13
N MET A 55 -14.18 -11.27 4.09
CA MET A 55 -13.34 -11.05 2.90
C MET A 55 -13.79 -11.98 1.77
N GLY A 56 -14.04 -13.24 2.09
CA GLY A 56 -14.48 -14.24 1.12
C GLY A 56 -15.83 -13.95 0.47
N THR A 57 -16.70 -13.16 1.12
CA THR A 57 -18.01 -12.79 0.58
C THR A 57 -18.05 -11.41 -0.09
N SER A 58 -16.94 -10.68 -0.10
CA SER A 58 -16.87 -9.33 -0.67
C SER A 58 -16.45 -9.36 -2.14
N PRO A 59 -16.81 -8.33 -2.94
CA PRO A 59 -16.18 -8.07 -4.23
C PRO A 59 -14.66 -7.92 -4.10
N LEU A 60 -13.92 -8.05 -5.20
CA LEU A 60 -12.45 -7.94 -5.21
C LEU A 60 -11.98 -6.60 -4.66
N ALA A 61 -12.53 -5.49 -5.16
CA ALA A 61 -12.36 -4.16 -4.61
C ALA A 61 -13.71 -3.47 -4.38
N VAL A 62 -13.82 -2.65 -3.35
CA VAL A 62 -15.06 -1.94 -2.98
C VAL A 62 -14.81 -0.43 -3.08
N MET A 63 -15.85 0.32 -3.47
CA MET A 63 -15.79 1.80 -3.56
C MET A 63 -14.65 2.34 -4.45
N THR A 64 -14.31 1.66 -5.55
CA THR A 64 -13.19 2.03 -6.42
C THR A 64 -13.29 3.47 -6.93
N ASP A 65 -14.49 3.91 -7.32
CA ASP A 65 -14.75 5.30 -7.72
C ASP A 65 -14.46 6.35 -6.63
N ALA A 66 -14.79 6.04 -5.36
CA ALA A 66 -14.59 6.96 -4.25
C ALA A 66 -13.11 7.02 -3.85
N ALA A 67 -12.43 5.87 -3.82
CA ALA A 67 -10.98 5.79 -3.60
C ALA A 67 -10.21 6.56 -4.69
N ASN A 68 -10.66 6.46 -5.95
CA ASN A 68 -10.07 7.18 -7.07
C ASN A 68 -10.15 8.70 -6.93
N ARG A 69 -11.31 9.21 -6.52
CA ARG A 69 -11.50 10.66 -6.29
C ARG A 69 -10.73 11.21 -5.10
N GLN A 70 -10.44 10.40 -4.09
CA GLN A 70 -9.79 10.85 -2.85
C GLN A 70 -8.27 10.98 -2.97
N HIS A 71 -7.62 10.08 -3.70
CA HIS A 71 -6.16 10.07 -3.85
C HIS A 71 -5.68 10.26 -5.29
N TYR A 72 -6.34 9.68 -6.27
CA TYR A 72 -5.81 9.61 -7.64
C TYR A 72 -6.22 10.79 -8.53
N GLU A 73 -7.15 11.65 -8.08
CA GLU A 73 -7.48 12.93 -8.72
C GLU A 73 -6.54 14.08 -8.30
N VAL A 74 -5.60 13.84 -7.38
CA VAL A 74 -4.57 14.82 -7.04
C VAL A 74 -3.51 14.83 -8.16
N PRO A 75 -3.19 15.99 -8.77
CA PRO A 75 -2.33 16.04 -9.94
C PRO A 75 -0.90 15.61 -9.61
N ALA A 76 -0.19 15.06 -10.60
CA ALA A 76 1.22 14.66 -10.49
C ALA A 76 2.10 15.75 -9.86
N ARG A 77 1.81 17.03 -10.18
CA ARG A 77 2.50 18.22 -9.64
C ARG A 77 2.44 18.31 -8.12
N TYR A 78 1.35 17.89 -7.46
CA TYR A 78 1.34 17.85 -5.99
C TYR A 78 2.38 16.86 -5.47
N TYR A 79 2.47 15.68 -6.08
CA TYR A 79 3.44 14.66 -5.72
C TYR A 79 4.89 15.02 -6.10
N ASP A 80 5.12 15.91 -7.08
CA ASP A 80 6.43 16.54 -7.30
C ASP A 80 6.89 17.39 -6.10
N LEU A 81 5.94 17.97 -5.36
CA LEU A 81 6.23 18.88 -4.26
C LEU A 81 6.44 18.16 -2.92
N VAL A 82 5.87 16.97 -2.73
CA VAL A 82 5.88 16.32 -1.41
C VAL A 82 6.65 15.01 -1.36
N LEU A 83 6.87 14.35 -2.49
CA LEU A 83 7.61 13.08 -2.55
C LEU A 83 9.07 13.29 -2.90
N GLY A 84 9.87 12.24 -2.78
CA GLY A 84 11.25 12.28 -3.24
C GLY A 84 11.37 12.15 -4.76
N PRO A 85 12.59 12.20 -5.30
CA PRO A 85 12.86 12.19 -6.74
C PRO A 85 12.34 10.94 -7.47
N ARG A 86 12.15 9.82 -6.76
CA ARG A 86 11.60 8.58 -7.32
C ARG A 86 10.08 8.53 -7.24
N LYS A 87 9.43 9.51 -6.61
CA LYS A 87 7.96 9.58 -6.42
C LYS A 87 7.38 8.34 -5.76
N LYS A 88 8.08 7.78 -4.79
CA LYS A 88 7.63 6.57 -4.08
C LYS A 88 6.56 6.95 -3.07
N TYR A 89 5.29 6.85 -3.46
CA TYR A 89 4.15 7.09 -2.57
C TYR A 89 3.79 5.83 -1.75
N SER A 90 4.74 5.38 -0.94
CA SER A 90 4.62 4.26 0.00
C SER A 90 5.80 4.29 0.99
N CYS A 91 5.82 3.44 2.02
CA CYS A 91 6.88 3.44 3.03
C CYS A 91 8.29 3.39 2.43
N CYS A 92 9.15 4.34 2.78
CA CYS A 92 10.57 4.31 2.38
C CYS A 92 11.40 3.58 3.45
N TYR A 93 12.66 3.28 3.15
CA TYR A 93 13.54 2.57 4.09
C TYR A 93 14.66 3.46 4.59
N TRP A 94 14.60 3.75 5.89
CA TRP A 94 15.54 4.61 6.60
C TRP A 94 16.58 3.77 7.33
N GLY A 95 17.68 3.44 6.65
CA GLY A 95 18.82 2.74 7.25
C GLY A 95 19.59 3.61 8.25
N PRO A 96 20.58 3.04 8.95
CA PRO A 96 21.36 3.76 9.98
C PRO A 96 22.00 5.06 9.48
N ASN A 97 22.41 5.10 8.21
CA ASN A 97 23.09 6.23 7.58
C ASN A 97 22.19 7.02 6.62
N THR A 98 20.89 6.76 6.60
CA THR A 98 19.96 7.44 5.67
C THR A 98 19.50 8.76 6.28
N LEU A 99 19.88 9.87 5.66
CA LEU A 99 19.62 11.21 6.20
C LEU A 99 18.51 11.95 5.45
N ILE A 100 18.30 11.62 4.17
CA ILE A 100 17.36 12.35 3.31
C ILE A 100 16.36 11.40 2.63
N LEU A 101 15.20 11.95 2.24
CA LEU A 101 14.13 11.17 1.62
C LEU A 101 14.56 10.47 0.32
N ALA A 102 15.37 11.13 -0.51
CA ALA A 102 15.84 10.57 -1.77
C ALA A 102 16.65 9.26 -1.58
N GLU A 103 17.50 9.21 -0.55
CA GLU A 103 18.22 7.99 -0.16
C GLU A 103 17.26 6.93 0.38
N ALA A 104 16.26 7.33 1.17
CA ALA A 104 15.28 6.41 1.74
C ALA A 104 14.41 5.75 0.65
N GLU A 105 14.01 6.50 -0.38
CA GLU A 105 13.29 5.96 -1.55
C GLU A 105 14.16 4.93 -2.28
N THR A 106 15.39 5.31 -2.60
CA THR A 106 16.37 4.46 -3.29
C THR A 106 16.63 3.16 -2.51
N ASN A 107 16.82 3.26 -1.19
CA ASN A 107 17.03 2.10 -0.33
C ASN A 107 15.81 1.17 -0.30
N ALA A 108 14.60 1.72 -0.27
CA ALA A 108 13.38 0.94 -0.30
C ALA A 108 13.24 0.18 -1.63
N LEU A 109 13.43 0.87 -2.77
CA LEU A 109 13.34 0.26 -4.10
C LEU A 109 14.36 -0.86 -4.28
N ARG A 110 15.63 -0.60 -3.93
CA ARG A 110 16.69 -1.61 -3.98
C ARG A 110 16.34 -2.85 -3.16
N MET A 111 15.89 -2.67 -1.92
CA MET A 111 15.53 -3.80 -1.06
C MET A 111 14.27 -4.53 -1.52
N THR A 112 13.31 -3.82 -2.12
CA THR A 112 12.16 -4.44 -2.78
C THR A 112 12.62 -5.36 -3.92
N CYS A 113 13.48 -4.87 -4.82
CA CYS A 113 14.00 -5.69 -5.92
C CYS A 113 14.76 -6.93 -5.40
N GLU A 114 15.60 -6.75 -4.38
CA GLU A 114 16.36 -7.84 -3.75
C GLU A 114 15.44 -8.91 -3.16
N ARG A 115 14.46 -8.52 -2.33
CA ARG A 115 13.53 -9.46 -1.67
C ARG A 115 12.53 -10.10 -2.62
N ALA A 116 12.19 -9.42 -3.70
CA ALA A 116 11.34 -9.96 -4.78
C ALA A 116 12.13 -10.86 -5.76
N GLY A 117 13.45 -10.95 -5.62
CA GLY A 117 14.30 -11.73 -6.52
C GLY A 117 14.20 -11.24 -7.97
N LEU A 118 14.13 -9.93 -8.17
CA LEU A 118 14.10 -9.32 -9.50
C LEU A 118 15.47 -9.41 -10.16
N ALA A 119 15.47 -9.81 -11.43
CA ALA A 119 16.65 -9.98 -12.24
C ALA A 119 16.40 -9.55 -13.68
N ASP A 120 17.49 -9.25 -14.39
CA ASP A 120 17.41 -8.88 -15.80
C ASP A 120 16.90 -10.05 -16.67
N GLY A 121 16.19 -9.72 -17.75
CA GLY A 121 15.58 -10.71 -18.65
C GLY A 121 14.23 -11.29 -18.20
N GLN A 122 13.73 -10.92 -17.01
CA GLN A 122 12.44 -11.40 -16.50
C GLN A 122 11.24 -10.67 -17.14
N ARG A 123 10.10 -11.35 -17.21
CA ARG A 123 8.78 -10.73 -17.40
C ARG A 123 8.20 -10.41 -16.04
N ILE A 124 7.95 -9.13 -15.78
CA ILE A 124 7.55 -8.61 -14.48
C ILE A 124 6.19 -7.93 -14.59
N LEU A 125 5.24 -8.32 -13.73
CA LEU A 125 3.96 -7.62 -13.56
C LEU A 125 3.97 -6.84 -12.24
N GLU A 126 3.74 -5.52 -12.32
CA GLU A 126 3.57 -4.66 -11.14
C GLU A 126 2.09 -4.30 -10.95
N LEU A 127 1.50 -4.78 -9.86
CA LEU A 127 0.11 -4.52 -9.47
C LEU A 127 0.02 -3.26 -8.60
N GLY A 128 -0.59 -2.20 -9.15
CA GLY A 128 -0.73 -0.92 -8.47
C GLY A 128 0.54 -0.07 -8.54
N CYS A 129 0.94 0.33 -9.75
CA CYS A 129 2.24 0.96 -9.98
C CYS A 129 2.39 2.42 -9.49
N GLY A 130 1.29 3.05 -9.05
CA GLY A 130 1.30 4.43 -8.57
C GLY A 130 1.93 5.39 -9.58
N TRP A 131 2.84 6.25 -9.12
CA TRP A 131 3.60 7.17 -9.97
C TRP A 131 4.81 6.53 -10.69
N GLY A 132 4.91 5.20 -10.68
CA GLY A 132 5.93 4.41 -11.39
C GLY A 132 7.30 4.38 -10.70
N SER A 133 7.35 4.59 -9.39
CA SER A 133 8.61 4.61 -8.65
C SER A 133 9.40 3.30 -8.81
N LEU A 134 8.70 2.16 -8.72
CA LEU A 134 9.31 0.85 -8.94
C LEU A 134 9.38 0.50 -10.42
N THR A 135 8.32 0.80 -11.20
CA THR A 135 8.31 0.58 -12.66
C THR A 135 9.55 1.15 -13.35
N LEU A 136 9.81 2.45 -13.17
CA LEU A 136 10.93 3.13 -13.81
C LEU A 136 12.28 2.69 -13.22
N TRP A 137 12.32 2.37 -11.92
CA TRP A 137 13.52 1.82 -11.29
C TRP A 137 13.90 0.45 -11.88
N MET A 138 12.94 -0.47 -12.00
CA MET A 138 13.16 -1.78 -12.62
C MET A 138 13.63 -1.62 -14.06
N ALA A 139 12.99 -0.75 -14.83
CA ALA A 139 13.31 -0.53 -16.23
C ALA A 139 14.74 -0.02 -16.45
N GLU A 140 15.21 0.90 -15.59
CA GLU A 140 16.58 1.42 -15.61
C GLU A 140 17.63 0.36 -15.23
N HIS A 141 17.33 -0.50 -14.26
CA HIS A 141 18.31 -1.45 -13.71
C HIS A 141 18.30 -2.83 -14.38
N TYR A 142 17.22 -3.16 -15.10
CA TYR A 142 16.99 -4.44 -15.77
C TYR A 142 16.55 -4.20 -17.23
N PRO A 143 17.44 -3.71 -18.10
CA PRO A 143 17.09 -3.29 -19.46
C PRO A 143 16.60 -4.42 -20.37
N GLY A 144 16.96 -5.67 -20.08
CA GLY A 144 16.47 -6.86 -20.76
C GLY A 144 15.16 -7.42 -20.19
N ALA A 145 14.70 -6.96 -19.02
CA ALA A 145 13.40 -7.34 -18.47
C ALA A 145 12.26 -6.68 -19.27
N THR A 146 11.08 -7.31 -19.29
CA THR A 146 9.84 -6.72 -19.83
C THR A 146 8.89 -6.45 -18.67
N ILE A 147 8.49 -5.19 -18.50
CA ILE A 147 7.68 -4.76 -17.35
C ILE A 147 6.28 -4.38 -17.82
N THR A 148 5.28 -5.06 -17.29
CA THR A 148 3.87 -4.66 -17.39
C THR A 148 3.46 -4.04 -16.06
N ALA A 149 3.12 -2.76 -16.06
CA ALA A 149 2.66 -2.04 -14.89
C ALA A 149 1.16 -1.76 -15.01
N VAL A 150 0.38 -1.99 -13.96
CA VAL A 150 -1.06 -1.67 -13.94
C VAL A 150 -1.39 -0.63 -12.88
N SER A 151 -2.16 0.36 -13.27
CA SER A 151 -2.76 1.37 -12.39
C SER A 151 -4.24 1.55 -12.76
N ASN A 152 -5.07 1.99 -11.81
CA ASN A 152 -6.44 2.43 -12.10
C ASN A 152 -6.51 3.88 -12.60
N SER A 153 -5.38 4.60 -12.61
CA SER A 153 -5.30 6.02 -12.95
C SER A 153 -4.65 6.27 -14.30
N SER A 154 -5.36 6.98 -15.17
CA SER A 154 -4.85 7.41 -16.48
C SER A 154 -3.77 8.50 -16.37
N SER A 155 -3.81 9.33 -15.31
CA SER A 155 -2.81 10.37 -15.07
C SER A 155 -1.46 9.78 -14.64
N GLN A 156 -1.49 8.74 -13.80
CA GLN A 156 -0.31 7.96 -13.42
C GLN A 156 0.31 7.28 -14.64
N ARG A 157 -0.51 6.61 -15.45
CA ARG A 157 -0.04 6.01 -16.72
C ARG A 157 0.69 7.03 -17.60
N ARG A 158 0.05 8.17 -17.87
CA ARG A 158 0.63 9.22 -18.71
C ARG A 158 1.97 9.71 -18.17
N HIS A 159 2.05 9.94 -16.86
CA HIS A 159 3.29 10.35 -16.22
C HIS A 159 4.42 9.34 -16.43
N ILE A 160 4.14 8.04 -16.25
CA ILE A 160 5.14 6.98 -16.43
C ILE A 160 5.60 6.89 -17.89
N GLU A 161 4.67 6.95 -18.85
CA GLU A 161 4.98 6.92 -20.28
C GLU A 161 5.85 8.14 -20.69
N GLU A 162 5.52 9.34 -20.20
CA GLU A 162 6.33 10.56 -20.41
C GLU A 162 7.74 10.41 -19.82
N GLN A 163 7.86 9.92 -18.58
CA GLN A 163 9.16 9.70 -17.95
C GLN A 163 9.98 8.63 -18.66
N ALA A 164 9.34 7.55 -19.13
CA ALA A 164 9.99 6.51 -19.90
C ALA A 164 10.53 7.06 -21.22
N GLN A 165 9.72 7.84 -21.95
CA GLN A 165 10.14 8.50 -23.19
C GLN A 165 11.33 9.43 -22.98
N LEU A 166 11.30 10.29 -21.94
CA LEU A 166 12.38 11.22 -21.62
C LEU A 166 13.71 10.52 -21.29
N ARG A 167 13.65 9.30 -20.75
CA ARG A 167 14.82 8.50 -20.34
C ARG A 167 15.23 7.46 -21.38
N GLY A 168 14.53 7.36 -22.51
CA GLY A 168 14.79 6.34 -23.54
C GLY A 168 14.46 4.92 -23.09
N ILE A 169 13.58 4.75 -22.10
CA ILE A 169 13.13 3.47 -21.58
C ILE A 169 12.09 2.88 -22.55
N THR A 170 12.33 1.67 -23.04
CA THR A 170 11.49 1.00 -24.06
C THR A 170 10.88 -0.32 -23.59
N ASN A 171 11.24 -0.77 -22.39
CA ASN A 171 10.87 -2.08 -21.86
C ASN A 171 9.72 -2.03 -20.84
N VAL A 172 8.92 -0.98 -20.87
CA VAL A 172 7.76 -0.76 -19.98
C VAL A 172 6.48 -0.64 -20.81
N GLN A 173 5.45 -1.37 -20.40
CA GLN A 173 4.07 -1.18 -20.83
C GLN A 173 3.21 -0.84 -19.62
N VAL A 174 2.46 0.26 -19.69
CA VAL A 174 1.57 0.69 -18.61
C VAL A 174 0.10 0.52 -19.04
N ILE A 175 -0.68 -0.18 -18.21
CA ILE A 175 -2.09 -0.48 -18.45
C ILE A 175 -2.92 0.28 -17.43
N THR A 176 -3.97 0.95 -17.91
CA THR A 176 -5.00 1.54 -17.05
C THR A 176 -6.18 0.60 -16.95
N ALA A 177 -6.44 0.03 -15.78
CA ALA A 177 -7.53 -0.93 -15.55
C ALA A 177 -8.03 -0.93 -14.09
N ASP A 178 -9.32 -1.21 -13.90
CA ASP A 178 -9.87 -1.59 -12.59
C ASP A 178 -9.47 -3.05 -12.31
N MET A 179 -9.04 -3.34 -11.09
CA MET A 179 -8.59 -4.68 -10.72
C MET A 179 -9.71 -5.71 -10.70
N ASN A 180 -10.97 -5.29 -10.49
CA ASN A 180 -12.12 -6.19 -10.60
C ASN A 180 -12.14 -6.90 -11.97
N ASP A 181 -11.76 -6.19 -13.03
CA ASP A 181 -11.86 -6.62 -14.43
C ASP A 181 -10.49 -6.91 -15.09
N PHE A 182 -9.39 -6.66 -14.39
CA PHE A 182 -8.05 -6.80 -14.97
C PHE A 182 -7.65 -8.27 -15.16
N GLU A 183 -7.20 -8.57 -16.38
CA GLU A 183 -6.57 -9.83 -16.77
C GLU A 183 -5.38 -9.51 -17.68
N PRO A 184 -4.14 -9.82 -17.28
CA PRO A 184 -2.96 -9.57 -18.09
C PRO A 184 -2.82 -10.62 -19.21
N GLN A 185 -2.04 -10.28 -20.24
CA GLN A 185 -1.68 -11.23 -21.28
C GLN A 185 -0.41 -12.00 -20.90
N GLY A 186 -0.50 -13.34 -20.88
CA GLY A 186 0.65 -14.21 -20.66
C GLY A 186 0.91 -14.53 -19.18
N GLN A 187 2.11 -15.03 -18.92
CA GLN A 187 2.58 -15.40 -17.59
C GLN A 187 3.84 -14.63 -17.23
N PHE A 188 4.05 -14.40 -15.95
CA PHE A 188 5.13 -13.58 -15.42
C PHE A 188 6.06 -14.38 -14.54
N ASP A 189 7.34 -14.09 -14.66
CA ASP A 189 8.39 -14.70 -13.84
C ASP A 189 8.39 -14.05 -12.45
N ARG A 190 7.98 -12.78 -12.37
CA ARG A 190 7.76 -12.05 -11.12
C ARG A 190 6.47 -11.24 -11.15
N ILE A 191 5.73 -11.29 -10.05
CA ILE A 191 4.63 -10.36 -9.77
C ILE A 191 5.01 -9.59 -8.51
N VAL A 192 4.88 -8.26 -8.54
CA VAL A 192 5.17 -7.39 -7.40
C VAL A 192 3.97 -6.50 -7.11
N SER A 193 3.70 -6.24 -5.83
CA SER A 193 2.65 -5.31 -5.40
C SER A 193 3.10 -4.53 -4.18
N LEU A 194 3.00 -3.20 -4.25
CA LEU A 194 3.45 -2.27 -3.21
C LEU A 194 2.27 -1.42 -2.74
N GLU A 195 1.80 -1.68 -1.53
CA GLU A 195 0.69 -0.97 -0.86
C GLU A 195 -0.60 -0.86 -1.71
N MET A 196 -0.92 -1.91 -2.48
CA MET A 196 -2.16 -2.01 -3.27
C MET A 196 -3.20 -2.94 -2.63
N PHE A 197 -2.75 -3.96 -1.89
CA PHE A 197 -3.63 -4.97 -1.30
C PHE A 197 -4.52 -4.43 -0.17
N GLU A 198 -4.14 -3.34 0.49
CA GLU A 198 -4.92 -2.64 1.51
C GLU A 198 -6.19 -1.99 0.94
N HIS A 199 -6.23 -1.82 -0.38
CA HIS A 199 -7.40 -1.36 -1.13
C HIS A 199 -8.26 -2.51 -1.68
N MET A 200 -7.77 -3.76 -1.57
CA MET A 200 -8.45 -4.96 -2.05
C MET A 200 -9.14 -5.68 -0.89
N ARG A 201 -10.36 -6.14 -1.11
CA ARG A 201 -11.21 -6.76 -0.10
C ARG A 201 -11.15 -8.28 -0.13
N ASN A 202 -11.16 -8.88 -1.32
CA ASN A 202 -11.16 -10.34 -1.48
C ASN A 202 -9.77 -10.85 -1.87
N TRP A 203 -8.87 -10.96 -0.88
CA TRP A 203 -7.52 -11.46 -1.12
C TRP A 203 -7.49 -12.92 -1.56
N SER A 204 -8.46 -13.75 -1.16
CA SER A 204 -8.52 -15.15 -1.61
C SER A 204 -8.65 -15.25 -3.12
N GLU A 205 -9.57 -14.46 -3.69
CA GLU A 205 -9.74 -14.39 -5.14
C GLU A 205 -8.48 -13.81 -5.81
N LEU A 206 -7.95 -12.69 -5.30
CA LEU A 206 -6.79 -12.02 -5.90
C LEU A 206 -5.53 -12.91 -5.87
N PHE A 207 -5.27 -13.63 -4.77
CA PHE A 207 -4.15 -14.57 -4.68
C PHE A 207 -4.31 -15.72 -5.69
N GLY A 208 -5.54 -16.18 -5.94
CA GLY A 208 -5.83 -17.15 -6.98
C GLY A 208 -5.52 -16.62 -8.38
N ARG A 209 -5.94 -15.38 -8.69
CA ARG A 209 -5.61 -14.71 -9.95
C ARG A 209 -4.09 -14.55 -10.13
N VAL A 210 -3.40 -14.04 -9.11
CA VAL A 210 -1.93 -13.91 -9.10
C VAL A 210 -1.26 -15.25 -9.37
N ALA A 211 -1.69 -16.34 -8.73
CA ALA A 211 -1.13 -17.67 -8.98
C ALA A 211 -1.33 -18.14 -10.43
N SER A 212 -2.46 -17.79 -11.05
CA SER A 212 -2.76 -18.12 -12.44
C SER A 212 -1.88 -17.35 -13.44
N TRP A 213 -1.52 -16.11 -13.09
CA TRP A 213 -0.64 -15.23 -13.88
C TRP A 213 0.85 -15.56 -13.70
N LEU A 214 1.23 -16.29 -12.65
CA LEU A 214 2.61 -16.73 -12.47
C LEU A 214 2.99 -17.85 -13.44
N ALA A 215 4.20 -17.74 -13.99
CA ALA A 215 4.93 -18.85 -14.59
C ALA A 215 5.17 -19.96 -13.54
N ASN A 216 5.59 -21.15 -14.00
CA ASN A 216 5.73 -22.33 -13.12
C ASN A 216 6.74 -22.12 -11.98
N ASP A 217 7.82 -21.40 -12.24
CA ASP A 217 8.85 -20.99 -11.26
C ASP A 217 8.71 -19.52 -10.84
N GLY A 218 7.53 -18.93 -11.14
CA GLY A 218 7.23 -17.55 -10.84
C GLY A 218 7.08 -17.30 -9.35
N GLN A 219 7.44 -16.09 -8.93
CA GLN A 219 7.29 -15.64 -7.54
C GLN A 219 6.45 -14.36 -7.45
N PHE A 220 5.67 -14.27 -6.38
CA PHE A 220 4.88 -13.10 -6.03
C PHE A 220 5.45 -12.44 -4.77
N PHE A 221 5.77 -11.16 -4.88
CA PHE A 221 6.22 -10.34 -3.76
C PHE A 221 5.14 -9.31 -3.40
N MET A 222 4.77 -9.28 -2.12
CA MET A 222 3.81 -8.34 -1.57
C MET A 222 4.45 -7.47 -0.50
N HIS A 223 4.32 -6.15 -0.65
CA HIS A 223 4.64 -5.14 0.34
C HIS A 223 3.33 -4.50 0.81
N VAL A 224 3.04 -4.57 2.11
CA VAL A 224 1.75 -4.16 2.67
C VAL A 224 1.95 -3.59 4.07
N PHE A 225 1.32 -2.47 4.41
CA PHE A 225 1.25 -2.01 5.80
C PHE A 225 0.24 -2.84 6.59
N CYS A 226 0.50 -3.07 7.87
CA CYS A 226 -0.29 -3.96 8.70
C CYS A 226 -0.24 -3.55 10.17
N HIS A 227 -1.22 -4.03 10.93
CA HIS A 227 -1.20 -4.07 12.38
C HIS A 227 -0.59 -5.39 12.86
N ARG A 228 0.00 -5.43 14.06
CA ARG A 228 0.76 -6.58 14.54
C ARG A 228 -0.03 -7.90 14.58
N ASN A 229 -1.32 -7.86 14.92
CA ASN A 229 -2.11 -9.08 15.12
C ASN A 229 -3.62 -8.99 14.79
N SER A 230 -4.16 -7.77 14.67
CA SER A 230 -5.61 -7.53 14.56
C SER A 230 -5.95 -6.86 13.23
N PRO A 231 -6.63 -7.54 12.30
CA PRO A 231 -7.13 -6.92 11.09
C PRO A 231 -8.45 -6.17 11.33
N TYR A 232 -8.69 -5.09 10.57
CA TYR A 232 -9.95 -4.33 10.61
C TYR A 232 -10.20 -3.54 9.33
N PHE A 233 -11.46 -3.24 9.02
CA PHE A 233 -11.84 -2.40 7.89
C PHE A 233 -11.78 -0.91 8.26
N PHE A 234 -11.42 -0.07 7.28
CA PHE A 234 -11.56 1.38 7.41
C PHE A 234 -12.99 1.78 7.05
N GLU A 235 -13.89 1.59 8.01
CA GLU A 235 -15.28 2.03 7.89
C GLU A 235 -15.45 3.42 8.50
N ALA A 236 -16.28 4.24 7.86
CA ALA A 236 -16.74 5.50 8.43
C ALA A 236 -18.01 5.22 9.22
N VAL A 237 -17.86 4.85 10.48
CA VAL A 237 -18.98 4.51 11.37
C VAL A 237 -19.60 5.78 11.96
N ASP A 238 -18.78 6.81 12.24
CA ASP A 238 -19.29 8.09 12.76
C ASP A 238 -18.50 9.36 12.32
N GLU A 239 -18.90 10.52 12.85
CA GLU A 239 -18.29 11.83 12.57
C GLU A 239 -16.81 11.96 13.00
N SER A 240 -16.26 11.01 13.76
CA SER A 240 -14.86 10.98 14.18
C SER A 240 -13.96 10.18 13.23
N ASP A 241 -14.53 9.39 12.31
CA ASP A 241 -13.81 8.64 11.27
C ASP A 241 -13.41 9.52 10.09
N TRP A 242 -12.75 10.63 10.41
CA TRP A 242 -12.26 11.61 9.45
C TRP A 242 -11.28 11.01 8.44
N MET A 243 -10.34 10.18 8.90
CA MET A 243 -9.35 9.50 8.04
C MET A 243 -10.03 8.56 7.04
N SER A 244 -10.99 7.74 7.49
CA SER A 244 -11.74 6.83 6.60
C SER A 244 -12.49 7.62 5.54
N ARG A 245 -13.18 8.70 5.93
CA ARG A 245 -14.01 9.50 5.01
C ARG A 245 -13.26 10.27 3.95
N TYR A 246 -12.03 10.69 4.22
CA TYR A 246 -11.27 11.53 3.28
C TYR A 246 -10.11 10.80 2.59
N PHE A 247 -9.56 9.74 3.20
CA PHE A 247 -8.32 9.12 2.73
C PHE A 247 -8.35 7.57 2.69
N PHE A 248 -9.32 6.86 3.26
CA PHE A 248 -9.25 5.39 3.29
C PHE A 248 -10.59 4.70 3.02
N SER A 249 -11.48 5.33 2.25
CA SER A 249 -12.81 4.76 1.95
C SER A 249 -12.68 3.38 1.29
N GLY A 250 -13.24 2.36 1.92
CA GLY A 250 -13.25 0.99 1.39
C GLY A 250 -11.94 0.20 1.59
N GLY A 251 -10.93 0.80 2.25
CA GLY A 251 -9.68 0.12 2.57
C GLY A 251 -9.74 -0.75 3.83
N MET A 252 -8.62 -1.40 4.14
CA MET A 252 -8.46 -2.19 5.36
C MET A 252 -7.05 -2.06 5.95
N MET A 253 -6.96 -2.30 7.26
CA MET A 253 -5.70 -2.58 7.93
C MET A 253 -5.58 -4.10 8.11
N PRO A 254 -4.71 -4.79 7.36
CA PRO A 254 -4.49 -6.22 7.55
C PRO A 254 -3.68 -6.48 8.84
N SER A 255 -3.71 -7.72 9.34
CA SER A 255 -2.74 -8.19 10.33
C SER A 255 -1.48 -8.74 9.66
N ALA A 256 -0.36 -8.75 10.37
CA ALA A 256 0.91 -9.29 9.88
C ALA A 256 0.85 -10.77 9.46
N ASP A 257 -0.07 -11.56 10.02
CA ASP A 257 -0.26 -12.96 9.65
C ASP A 257 -1.30 -13.16 8.54
N LEU A 258 -2.09 -12.13 8.19
CA LEU A 258 -3.20 -12.23 7.23
C LEU A 258 -2.79 -12.84 5.88
N PRO A 259 -1.65 -12.46 5.26
CA PRO A 259 -1.22 -13.06 3.98
C PRO A 259 -1.05 -14.58 4.04
N LEU A 260 -0.74 -15.13 5.22
CA LEU A 260 -0.40 -16.55 5.41
C LEU A 260 -1.64 -17.46 5.38
N TYR A 261 -2.84 -16.89 5.44
CA TYR A 261 -4.10 -17.64 5.34
C TYR A 261 -4.51 -17.92 3.88
N PHE A 262 -3.89 -17.26 2.91
CA PHE A 262 -4.22 -17.38 1.48
C PHE A 262 -3.17 -18.22 0.74
N GLN A 263 -3.07 -19.50 1.10
CA GLN A 263 -2.06 -20.41 0.54
C GLN A 263 -2.66 -21.60 -0.22
N SER A 264 -3.83 -21.47 -0.82
CA SER A 264 -4.42 -22.56 -1.62
C SER A 264 -3.59 -22.84 -2.87
N GLU A 265 -3.29 -21.79 -3.65
CA GLU A 265 -2.55 -21.85 -4.92
C GLU A 265 -1.12 -21.29 -4.82
N LEU A 266 -0.82 -20.58 -3.73
CA LEU A 266 0.49 -20.01 -3.45
C LEU A 266 1.11 -20.65 -2.21
N ARG A 267 2.43 -20.73 -2.19
CA ARG A 267 3.21 -21.20 -1.05
C ARG A 267 4.09 -20.06 -0.54
N HIS A 268 3.96 -19.74 0.74
CA HIS A 268 4.83 -18.78 1.40
C HIS A 268 6.28 -19.29 1.42
N LEU A 269 7.22 -18.40 1.09
CA LEU A 269 8.65 -18.66 1.11
C LEU A 269 9.35 -17.91 2.23
N ASN A 270 9.06 -16.62 2.38
CA ASN A 270 9.74 -15.79 3.38
C ASN A 270 8.93 -14.55 3.72
N SER A 271 9.21 -13.99 4.90
CA SER A 271 8.63 -12.73 5.37
C SER A 271 9.68 -11.85 6.02
N TRP A 272 9.51 -10.54 5.88
CA TRP A 272 10.33 -9.55 6.55
C TRP A 272 9.45 -8.40 7.03
N PHE A 273 9.86 -7.74 8.10
CA PHE A 273 9.11 -6.62 8.65
C PHE A 273 10.00 -5.37 8.73
N TRP A 274 9.44 -4.23 8.35
CA TRP A 274 10.02 -2.92 8.57
C TRP A 274 9.24 -2.25 9.68
N ASN A 275 9.92 -1.99 10.81
CA ASN A 275 9.34 -1.25 11.94
C ASN A 275 8.65 0.04 11.46
N GLY A 276 7.50 0.38 12.06
CA GLY A 276 6.68 1.51 11.66
C GLY A 276 7.41 2.86 11.66
N ASN A 277 8.51 3.00 12.42
CA ASN A 277 9.31 4.22 12.38
C ASN A 277 9.86 4.55 10.98
N HIS A 278 10.03 3.57 10.10
CA HIS A 278 10.39 3.85 8.71
C HIS A 278 9.28 4.65 8.00
N TYR A 279 8.03 4.21 8.11
CA TYR A 279 6.91 4.94 7.51
C TYR A 279 6.66 6.27 8.24
N ALA A 280 6.77 6.30 9.56
CA ALA A 280 6.62 7.52 10.34
C ALA A 280 7.66 8.60 9.97
N LYS A 281 8.89 8.20 9.60
CA LYS A 281 9.92 9.10 9.05
C LYS A 281 9.60 9.53 7.63
N THR A 282 9.14 8.62 6.77
CA THR A 282 8.70 8.95 5.40
C THR A 282 7.59 10.01 5.40
N LEU A 283 6.54 9.79 6.19
CA LEU A 283 5.41 10.73 6.31
C LEU A 283 5.84 12.07 6.93
N GLY A 284 6.80 12.03 7.87
CA GLY A 284 7.42 13.25 8.41
C GLY A 284 8.18 14.05 7.35
N ALA A 285 8.92 13.37 6.47
CA ALA A 285 9.64 14.01 5.36
C ALA A 285 8.68 14.60 4.33
N TRP A 286 7.58 13.93 4.00
CA TRP A 286 6.55 14.48 3.09
C TRP A 286 5.86 15.71 3.69
N LEU A 287 5.52 15.67 4.98
CA LEU A 287 4.98 16.83 5.69
C LEU A 287 5.97 18.00 5.66
N GLN A 288 7.25 17.74 5.94
CA GLN A 288 8.29 18.77 5.89
C GLN A 288 8.39 19.39 4.49
N GLN A 289 8.42 18.59 3.43
CA GLN A 289 8.47 19.11 2.07
C GLN A 289 7.22 19.94 1.72
N GLN A 290 6.03 19.53 2.17
CA GLN A 290 4.82 20.33 1.99
C GLN A 290 4.96 21.71 2.66
N ASP A 291 5.50 21.72 3.88
CA ASP A 291 5.61 22.90 4.74
C ASP A 291 6.68 23.90 4.29
N GLU A 292 7.70 23.42 3.57
CA GLU A 292 8.76 24.24 2.99
C GLU A 292 8.30 25.02 1.74
N GLN A 293 7.18 24.63 1.13
CA GLN A 293 6.64 25.26 -0.08
C GLN A 293 5.10 25.35 -0.11
N PRO A 294 4.49 25.99 0.91
CA PRO A 294 3.05 26.02 1.09
C PRO A 294 2.31 26.75 -0.04
N ASP A 295 2.92 27.76 -0.65
CA ASP A 295 2.29 28.52 -1.73
C ASP A 295 2.17 27.71 -3.02
N ALA A 296 3.21 26.95 -3.38
CA ALA A 296 3.17 26.05 -4.54
C ALA A 296 2.15 24.92 -4.33
N VAL A 297 2.10 24.36 -3.13
CA VAL A 297 1.10 23.35 -2.75
C VAL A 297 -0.31 23.92 -2.87
N ARG A 298 -0.53 25.13 -2.32
CA ARG A 298 -1.84 25.79 -2.37
C ARG A 298 -2.27 26.14 -3.79
N GLU A 299 -1.34 26.54 -4.65
CA GLU A 299 -1.59 26.78 -6.08
C GLU A 299 -2.14 25.51 -6.76
N VAL A 300 -1.48 24.37 -6.55
CA VAL A 300 -1.93 23.08 -7.10
C VAL A 300 -3.30 22.72 -6.56
N LEU A 301 -3.50 22.79 -5.24
CA LEU A 301 -4.78 22.43 -4.62
C LEU A 301 -5.91 23.38 -5.04
N LYS A 302 -5.62 24.65 -5.31
CA LYS A 302 -6.60 25.62 -5.84
C LYS A 302 -7.13 25.24 -7.21
N SER A 303 -6.32 24.59 -8.05
CA SER A 303 -6.77 24.12 -9.37
C SER A 303 -7.85 23.03 -9.30
N ILE A 304 -7.98 22.35 -8.16
CA ILE A 304 -8.91 21.22 -7.95
C ILE A 304 -10.06 21.62 -7.03
N HIS A 305 -9.74 22.34 -5.95
CA HIS A 305 -10.65 22.61 -4.84
C HIS A 305 -11.09 24.08 -4.75
N GLY A 306 -10.59 24.96 -5.63
CA GLY A 306 -10.95 26.38 -5.64
C GLY A 306 -10.69 27.05 -4.29
N ASP A 307 -11.72 27.68 -3.72
CA ASP A 307 -11.63 28.42 -2.47
C ASP A 307 -11.37 27.53 -1.24
N ASP A 308 -11.64 26.22 -1.33
CA ASP A 308 -11.36 25.25 -0.27
C ASP A 308 -9.89 24.78 -0.24
N ALA A 309 -9.02 25.29 -1.12
CA ALA A 309 -7.61 24.87 -1.22
C ALA A 309 -6.85 24.91 0.11
N LYS A 310 -7.04 25.98 0.91
CA LYS A 310 -6.38 26.10 2.22
C LYS A 310 -6.86 25.05 3.21
N ARG A 311 -8.14 24.68 3.16
CA ARG A 311 -8.66 23.60 4.00
C ARG A 311 -8.02 22.28 3.58
N TRP A 312 -7.95 22.00 2.29
CA TRP A 312 -7.31 20.79 1.76
C TRP A 312 -5.81 20.71 2.04
N GLU A 313 -5.09 21.83 1.99
CA GLU A 313 -3.69 21.92 2.42
C GLU A 313 -3.54 21.42 3.87
N MET A 314 -4.42 21.89 4.76
CA MET A 314 -4.46 21.42 6.15
C MET A 314 -4.89 19.96 6.28
N ARG A 315 -5.82 19.46 5.45
CA ARG A 315 -6.19 18.04 5.43
C ARG A 315 -4.99 17.16 5.09
N TRP A 316 -4.19 17.52 4.10
CA TRP A 316 -2.96 16.80 3.77
C TRP A 316 -1.95 16.80 4.92
N ARG A 317 -1.77 17.95 5.59
CA ARG A 317 -0.94 18.02 6.82
C ARG A 317 -1.47 17.07 7.89
N LEU A 318 -2.78 17.08 8.15
CA LEU A 318 -3.42 16.22 9.15
C LEU A 318 -3.26 14.74 8.79
N PHE A 319 -3.39 14.37 7.51
CA PHE A 319 -3.15 13.03 7.02
C PHE A 319 -1.72 12.55 7.32
N TYR A 320 -0.70 13.33 6.94
CA TYR A 320 0.69 12.97 7.23
C TYR A 320 0.97 12.89 8.73
N MET A 321 0.45 13.82 9.52
CA MET A 321 0.58 13.78 10.98
C MET A 321 -0.09 12.55 11.59
N ALA A 322 -1.32 12.24 11.18
CA ALA A 322 -2.10 11.11 11.69
C ALA A 322 -1.41 9.78 11.41
N CYS A 323 -1.02 9.55 10.16
CA CYS A 323 -0.30 8.33 9.77
C CYS A 323 1.08 8.27 10.45
N ALA A 324 1.82 9.38 10.56
CA ALA A 324 3.13 9.37 11.20
C ALA A 324 3.05 9.04 12.69
N GLU A 325 2.03 9.52 13.41
CA GLU A 325 1.81 9.13 14.80
C GLU A 325 1.38 7.66 14.90
N LEU A 326 0.49 7.18 14.01
CA LEU A 326 0.04 5.78 13.95
C LEU A 326 1.22 4.83 13.84
N PHE A 327 2.08 5.01 12.84
CA PHE A 327 3.25 4.16 12.63
C PHE A 327 4.36 4.35 13.68
N ARG A 328 4.30 5.38 14.51
CA ARG A 328 5.26 5.59 15.63
C ARG A 328 4.79 4.94 16.94
N MET A 329 3.53 4.53 17.03
CA MET A 329 2.94 3.97 18.25
C MET A 329 3.76 2.79 18.78
N ASN A 330 3.99 2.80 20.10
CA ASN A 330 4.81 1.83 20.85
C ASN A 330 6.17 1.53 20.18
N GLY A 331 6.84 2.60 19.73
CA GLY A 331 8.15 2.50 19.08
C GLY A 331 8.09 1.89 17.68
N GLY A 332 6.93 1.95 17.01
CA GLY A 332 6.70 1.42 15.67
C GLY A 332 6.43 -0.09 15.61
N ASN A 333 5.97 -0.67 16.72
CA ASN A 333 5.70 -2.11 16.82
C ASN A 333 4.21 -2.48 16.81
N GLU A 334 3.29 -1.50 16.80
CA GLU A 334 1.86 -1.77 16.62
C GLU A 334 1.48 -1.85 15.14
N TRP A 335 1.87 -0.83 14.37
CA TRP A 335 1.67 -0.77 12.93
C TRP A 335 3.01 -0.65 12.23
N PHE A 336 3.19 -1.44 11.18
CA PHE A 336 4.45 -1.58 10.48
C PHE A 336 4.21 -2.12 9.06
N VAL A 337 5.29 -2.29 8.30
CA VAL A 337 5.20 -2.81 6.93
C VAL A 337 5.71 -4.25 6.87
N GLY A 338 4.93 -5.14 6.28
CA GLY A 338 5.29 -6.52 6.01
C GLY A 338 5.65 -6.73 4.54
N HIS A 339 6.71 -7.49 4.31
CA HIS A 339 7.10 -8.02 3.01
C HIS A 339 6.88 -9.53 3.03
N TYR A 340 6.29 -10.07 1.97
CA TYR A 340 5.99 -11.49 1.86
C TYR A 340 6.38 -11.96 0.46
N LEU A 341 7.15 -13.03 0.40
CA LEU A 341 7.49 -13.71 -0.84
C LEU A 341 6.74 -15.03 -0.91
N PHE A 342 6.08 -15.26 -2.03
CA PHE A 342 5.36 -16.48 -2.36
C PHE A 342 5.86 -17.05 -3.67
N GLU A 343 5.67 -18.34 -3.87
CA GLU A 343 5.78 -18.99 -5.17
C GLU A 343 4.47 -19.70 -5.50
N LYS A 344 4.31 -20.05 -6.78
CA LYS A 344 3.23 -20.93 -7.22
C LYS A 344 3.37 -22.28 -6.52
N ARG A 345 2.28 -22.80 -5.94
CA ARG A 345 2.31 -24.12 -5.31
C ARG A 345 2.58 -25.17 -6.39
N PRO A 346 3.57 -26.06 -6.21
CA PRO A 346 3.79 -27.15 -7.15
C PRO A 346 2.54 -28.03 -7.22
N VAL A 347 2.13 -28.43 -8.42
CA VAL A 347 1.09 -29.45 -8.58
C VAL A 347 1.66 -30.76 -8.03
N GLU A 348 1.27 -31.15 -6.82
CA GLU A 348 1.61 -32.46 -6.28
C GLU A 348 1.04 -33.53 -7.23
N LYS A 349 1.93 -34.27 -7.90
CA LYS A 349 1.53 -35.51 -8.56
C LYS A 349 1.05 -36.45 -7.47
N ARG A 350 -0.28 -36.63 -7.34
CA ARG A 350 -0.83 -37.69 -6.49
C ARG A 350 -0.08 -38.99 -6.81
N PRO A 351 0.46 -39.71 -5.82
CA PRO A 351 1.00 -41.03 -6.07
C PRO A 351 -0.10 -41.89 -6.71
N ALA A 352 0.23 -42.58 -7.80
CA ALA A 352 -0.69 -43.50 -8.45
C ALA A 352 -1.24 -44.47 -7.39
N PRO A 353 -2.55 -44.77 -7.38
CA PRO A 353 -3.08 -45.73 -6.42
C PRO A 353 -2.29 -47.03 -6.57
N GLN A 354 -1.65 -47.46 -5.48
CA GLN A 354 -1.00 -48.76 -5.43
C GLN A 354 -2.07 -49.78 -5.84
N ARG A 355 -1.88 -50.42 -7.00
CA ARG A 355 -2.67 -51.59 -7.36
C ARG A 355 -2.36 -52.61 -6.28
N GLY A 356 -3.33 -52.87 -5.41
CA GLY A 356 -3.20 -53.92 -4.41
C GLY A 356 -2.79 -55.20 -5.12
N GLU A 357 -1.62 -55.71 -4.78
CA GLU A 357 -1.23 -57.05 -5.14
C GLU A 357 -2.26 -57.97 -4.49
N GLY A 358 -3.07 -58.61 -5.32
CA GLY A 358 -3.95 -59.68 -4.90
C GLY A 358 -3.08 -60.80 -4.35
N HIS A 359 -3.15 -61.03 -3.05
CA HIS A 359 -2.72 -62.28 -2.46
C HIS A 359 -3.93 -63.20 -2.33
N GLY A 360 -3.89 -64.26 -3.15
CA GLY A 360 -4.10 -65.65 -2.74
C GLY A 360 -5.47 -66.04 -2.25
#